data_AF-A0A1W9LQ29-F1
#
_entry.id   AF-A0A1W9LQ29-F1
#
_cell.length_a   1.000
_cell.length_b   1.000
_cell.length_c   1.000
_cell.angle_alpha   90.00
_cell.angle_beta   90.00
_cell.angle_gamma   90.00
#
_symmetry.space_group_name_H-M   'P 1'
#
loop_
_entity.id
_entity.type
_entity.pdbx_description
1 polymer ?
#
loop_
_entity_poly.entity_id
_entity_poly.type
_entity_poly.pdbx_seq_one_letter_code
_entity_poly.pdbx_strand_id
1 'polypeptide(L)'
;MDKKPDTIPFRLTIGVIGHGKIGNEDSDRLRETIKNIIAEIIKKYSELNHPRIEWDIYWPLSKLPLNWGYQRIQEIKSIILFYMSKILPLHRLQRRIPEIKLGILSSIADDVDRLVIEEFFKYDSDTSLKIVLPLEESEYEKSFSNDQKENFKKLKDKANSIIPLREKTLTEEYKKYPEDILDEARKQAYKYADNFIVNHCDLLIDLGYEKNIDSYITDSNHSVYIINPKNPSKFTSVNSETVHRDLLERINTINLQILCSPISQAEVNKKFNDLSAKKDIPVSQNIKSDIKDKLIPYHLIASSQAKKYQNNYRNSGLGVIWLAFFAVFFLSIGVVFFNSHCSVFIFELIALTLILIIFLVNKKAEFHKKWMEYRFLTERLRAAFYLTVCGVHISHHTKKNDSWMSRVFEEIKNRLTKKDIDDNWRIVRDHVKKAWIEDQIVYHKKKADEYEKKNHRLEIIKDIVFFLAMAAAFLHFFVEAKSTLSSLTSAALILPALAAAIEAIQSFMEYKQLSMHSEQMVSELKELKDLFEKALTPEDLENFLNKTDHVMVREVQDWLELVSFAELHKAV
;
A
#
# COMPACT_ATOMS: atom_id res chain seq x y z
N MET A 1 -25.80 -12.49 16.64
CA MET A 1 -25.14 -11.17 16.73
C MET A 1 -23.89 -11.26 15.89
N ASP A 2 -23.80 -10.50 14.81
CA ASP A 2 -22.61 -10.50 13.95
C ASP A 2 -21.45 -9.88 14.75
N LYS A 3 -20.42 -10.69 15.02
CA LYS A 3 -19.19 -10.21 15.68
C LYS A 3 -18.50 -9.26 14.71
N LYS A 4 -18.38 -7.99 15.07
CA LYS A 4 -17.62 -7.02 14.25
C LYS A 4 -16.14 -7.39 14.27
N PRO A 5 -15.41 -7.25 13.14
CA PRO A 5 -13.97 -7.45 13.14
C PRO A 5 -13.27 -6.45 14.07
N ASP A 6 -12.22 -6.89 14.76
CA ASP A 6 -11.42 -6.05 15.65
C ASP A 6 -10.62 -5.03 14.84
N THR A 7 -10.68 -3.74 15.18
CA THR A 7 -9.93 -2.69 14.47
C THR A 7 -8.42 -2.91 14.51
N ILE A 8 -7.71 -2.45 13.48
CA ILE A 8 -6.25 -2.48 13.40
C ILE A 8 -5.66 -1.35 14.26
N PRO A 9 -4.81 -1.65 15.26
CA PRO A 9 -4.11 -0.61 15.99
C PRO A 9 -3.08 0.07 15.10
N PHE A 10 -2.73 1.30 15.45
CA PHE A 10 -1.55 1.95 14.93
C PHE A 10 -0.37 1.52 15.81
N ARG A 11 0.48 0.62 15.30
CA ARG A 11 1.68 0.22 16.03
C ARG A 11 2.84 1.16 15.71
N LEU A 12 3.26 1.92 16.72
CA LEU A 12 4.41 2.80 16.65
C LEU A 12 5.68 1.99 16.92
N THR A 13 6.57 1.91 15.94
CA THR A 13 7.82 1.16 16.02
C THR A 13 8.94 2.06 16.53
N ILE A 14 9.48 1.73 17.69
CA ILE A 14 10.53 2.47 18.38
C ILE A 14 11.82 1.69 18.22
N GLY A 15 12.78 2.28 17.50
CA GLY A 15 14.14 1.79 17.39
C GLY A 15 14.87 2.07 18.69
N VAL A 16 15.61 1.10 19.22
CA VAL A 16 16.47 1.29 20.39
C VAL A 16 17.87 0.85 20.03
N ILE A 17 18.80 1.80 20.10
CA ILE A 17 20.23 1.59 19.86
C ILE A 17 20.97 2.08 21.10
N GLY A 18 21.87 1.25 21.62
CA GLY A 18 22.68 1.59 22.77
C GLY A 18 24.12 1.15 22.65
N HIS A 19 25.01 2.00 23.16
CA HIS A 19 26.44 1.73 23.21
C HIS A 19 26.97 2.01 24.62
N GLY A 20 27.08 0.96 25.44
CA GLY A 20 27.81 1.01 26.72
C GLY A 20 27.03 0.47 27.91
N LYS A 21 27.78 0.17 28.98
CA LYS A 21 27.25 -0.33 30.24
C LYS A 21 26.76 0.80 31.14
N ILE A 22 25.64 0.58 31.81
CA ILE A 22 25.09 1.51 32.82
C ILE A 22 25.28 0.92 34.23
N GLY A 23 25.57 1.78 35.21
CA GLY A 23 25.66 1.36 36.61
C GLY A 23 24.27 1.12 37.23
N ASN A 24 24.20 0.41 38.35
CA ASN A 24 22.94 0.12 39.04
C ASN A 24 22.18 1.39 39.46
N GLU A 25 22.85 2.41 40.00
CA GLU A 25 22.20 3.67 40.42
C GLU A 25 21.69 4.51 39.24
N ASP A 26 22.39 4.45 38.11
CA ASP A 26 22.00 5.12 36.87
C ASP A 26 20.86 4.39 36.13
N SER A 27 20.65 3.10 36.45
CA SER A 27 19.57 2.30 35.87
C SER A 27 18.19 2.81 36.29
N ASP A 28 17.99 3.15 37.56
CA ASP A 28 16.69 3.66 38.05
C ASP A 28 16.34 5.02 37.45
N ARG A 29 17.35 5.90 37.30
CA ARG A 29 17.20 7.20 36.64
C ARG A 29 16.85 7.03 35.16
N LEU A 30 17.50 6.08 34.49
CA LEU A 30 17.18 5.76 33.10
C LEU A 30 15.74 5.24 32.96
N ARG A 31 15.29 4.35 33.85
CA ARG A 31 13.89 3.85 33.85
C ARG A 31 12.89 5.01 33.95
N GLU A 32 13.14 5.98 34.83
CA GLU A 32 12.28 7.16 34.96
C GLU A 32 12.28 8.05 33.71
N THR A 33 13.44 8.25 33.10
CA THR A 33 13.53 8.99 31.84
C THR A 33 12.80 8.29 30.69
N ILE A 34 12.88 6.96 30.60
CA ILE A 34 12.14 6.18 29.60
C ILE A 34 10.63 6.32 29.82
N LYS A 35 10.14 6.27 31.05
CA LYS A 35 8.71 6.52 31.35
C LYS A 35 8.27 7.90 30.89
N ASN A 36 9.09 8.93 31.12
CA ASN A 36 8.79 10.29 30.66
C ASN A 36 8.74 10.38 29.13
N ILE A 37 9.66 9.71 28.43
CA ILE A 37 9.65 9.62 26.96
C ILE A 37 8.39 8.90 26.47
N ILE A 38 8.02 7.76 27.06
CA ILE A 38 6.79 7.02 26.71
C ILE A 38 5.56 7.91 26.89
N ALA A 39 5.46 8.63 28.02
CA ALA A 39 4.36 9.54 28.31
C ALA A 39 4.29 10.69 27.29
N GLU A 40 5.44 11.27 26.90
CA GLU A 40 5.51 12.31 25.88
C GLU A 40 5.05 11.81 24.51
N ILE A 41 5.53 10.63 24.09
CA ILE A 41 5.15 10.01 22.82
C ILE A 41 3.65 9.80 22.75
N ILE A 42 3.06 9.21 23.79
CA ILE A 42 1.63 8.93 23.84
C ILE A 42 0.83 10.21 23.85
N LYS A 43 1.24 11.20 24.65
CA LYS A 43 0.61 12.51 24.66
C LYS A 43 0.62 13.14 23.26
N LYS A 44 1.79 13.18 22.60
CA LYS A 44 1.95 13.75 21.25
C LYS A 44 1.05 13.06 20.23
N TYR A 45 1.03 11.73 20.20
CA TYR A 45 0.18 10.99 19.27
C TYR A 45 -1.31 11.10 19.62
N SER A 46 -1.66 11.33 20.89
CA SER A 46 -3.02 11.62 21.32
C SER A 46 -3.45 13.07 21.07
N GLU A 47 -2.55 14.04 20.98
CA GLU A 47 -2.93 15.45 20.70
C GLU A 47 -3.25 15.66 19.22
N LEU A 48 -2.72 14.80 18.34
CA LEU A 48 -3.19 14.69 16.96
C LEU A 48 -4.69 14.34 16.85
N ASN A 49 -5.33 13.95 17.96
CA ASN A 49 -6.77 13.73 18.05
C ASN A 49 -7.62 14.98 17.78
N HIS A 50 -7.03 16.18 17.73
CA HIS A 50 -7.76 17.40 17.40
C HIS A 50 -7.58 17.76 15.92
N PRO A 51 -8.61 17.57 15.06
CA PRO A 51 -8.51 18.01 13.68
C PRO A 51 -8.33 19.53 13.66
N ARG A 52 -7.19 20.02 13.15
CA ARG A 52 -7.14 21.37 12.57
C ARG A 52 -8.06 21.32 11.37
N ILE A 53 -9.24 21.90 11.53
CA ILE A 53 -10.20 22.07 10.45
C ILE A 53 -9.57 23.09 9.49
N GLU A 54 -8.81 22.62 8.50
CA GLU A 54 -8.51 23.44 7.33
C GLU A 54 -9.78 23.50 6.49
N TRP A 55 -10.47 24.63 6.62
CA TRP A 55 -11.71 24.98 5.91
C TRP A 55 -11.52 25.20 4.40
N ASP A 56 -10.53 24.57 3.76
CA ASP A 56 -10.17 24.76 2.35
C ASP A 56 -11.13 24.07 1.36
N ILE A 57 -12.30 23.61 1.83
CA ILE A 57 -13.39 23.11 0.98
C ILE A 57 -14.36 24.25 0.62
N TYR A 58 -14.28 25.42 1.26
CA TYR A 58 -15.15 26.56 1.01
C TYR A 58 -14.54 27.61 0.07
N TRP A 59 -13.95 27.21 -1.06
CA TRP A 59 -13.66 28.14 -2.17
C TRP A 59 -13.45 27.37 -3.49
N PRO A 60 -14.36 27.49 -4.49
CA PRO A 60 -14.49 28.70 -5.32
C PRO A 60 -15.95 29.10 -5.66
N LEU A 61 -16.95 28.66 -4.88
CA LEU A 61 -18.35 28.94 -5.20
C LEU A 61 -18.78 30.39 -4.90
N SER A 62 -18.11 31.06 -3.98
CA SER A 62 -18.38 32.44 -3.56
C SER A 62 -17.75 33.52 -4.45
N LYS A 63 -16.96 33.14 -5.49
CA LYS A 63 -16.53 34.05 -6.57
C LYS A 63 -17.38 33.95 -7.83
N LEU A 64 -18.43 33.11 -7.86
CA LEU A 64 -19.31 33.06 -9.02
C LEU A 64 -20.08 34.38 -9.13
N PRO A 65 -20.11 35.04 -10.31
CA PRO A 65 -20.77 36.31 -10.48
C PRO A 65 -22.26 36.19 -10.12
N LEU A 66 -22.77 37.11 -9.29
CA LEU A 66 -24.15 37.15 -8.78
C LEU A 66 -25.24 37.24 -9.87
N ASN A 67 -24.87 37.38 -11.13
CA ASN A 67 -25.80 37.60 -12.25
C ASN A 67 -26.36 36.30 -12.86
N TRP A 68 -26.00 35.13 -12.33
CA TRP A 68 -26.53 33.84 -12.79
C TRP A 68 -27.83 33.52 -12.05
N GLY A 69 -28.94 33.37 -12.78
CA GLY A 69 -30.27 33.13 -12.22
C GLY A 69 -30.28 31.98 -11.19
N TYR A 70 -30.98 32.22 -10.07
CA TYR A 70 -31.00 31.38 -8.87
C TYR A 70 -31.24 29.88 -9.15
N GLN A 71 -32.05 29.54 -10.16
CA GLN A 71 -32.32 28.14 -10.54
C GLN A 71 -31.10 27.39 -11.08
N ARG A 72 -30.26 28.02 -11.91
CA ARG A 72 -29.05 27.35 -12.47
C ARG A 72 -27.99 27.10 -11.40
N ILE A 73 -27.90 28.00 -10.42
CA ILE A 73 -27.02 27.83 -9.26
C ILE A 73 -27.49 26.63 -8.42
N GLN A 74 -28.80 26.43 -8.25
CA GLN A 74 -29.33 25.30 -7.49
C GLN A 74 -29.10 23.95 -8.19
N GLU A 75 -29.19 23.87 -9.52
CA GLU A 75 -28.90 22.64 -10.26
C GLU A 75 -27.42 22.25 -10.17
N ILE A 76 -26.50 23.19 -10.39
CA ILE A 76 -25.06 22.95 -10.23
C ILE A 76 -24.73 22.60 -8.77
N LYS A 77 -25.33 23.30 -7.81
CA LYS A 77 -25.19 23.00 -6.37
C LYS A 77 -25.72 21.62 -6.04
N SER A 78 -26.79 21.13 -6.66
CA SER A 78 -27.33 19.79 -6.44
C SER A 78 -26.42 18.68 -6.98
N ILE A 79 -25.79 18.90 -8.15
CA ILE A 79 -24.81 17.96 -8.72
C ILE A 79 -23.54 17.96 -7.86
N ILE A 80 -23.04 19.14 -7.47
CA ILE A 80 -21.90 19.27 -6.56
C ILE A 80 -22.23 18.64 -5.20
N LEU A 81 -23.42 18.87 -4.64
CA LEU A 81 -23.88 18.24 -3.39
C LEU A 81 -24.08 16.72 -3.54
N PHE A 82 -24.44 16.22 -4.72
CA PHE A 82 -24.53 14.78 -4.99
C PHE A 82 -23.13 14.14 -5.01
N TYR A 83 -22.14 14.78 -5.65
CA TYR A 83 -20.76 14.30 -5.62
C TYR A 83 -20.11 14.49 -4.24
N MET A 84 -20.37 15.61 -3.58
CA MET A 84 -19.93 15.93 -2.22
C MET A 84 -20.57 14.99 -1.19
N SER A 85 -21.84 14.64 -1.30
CA SER A 85 -22.51 13.70 -0.38
C SER A 85 -22.01 12.26 -0.52
N LYS A 86 -21.30 11.91 -1.60
CA LYS A 86 -20.51 10.66 -1.69
C LYS A 86 -19.13 10.76 -1.04
N ILE A 87 -18.65 11.96 -0.75
CA ILE A 87 -17.34 12.25 -0.13
C ILE A 87 -17.49 12.55 1.38
N LEU A 88 -18.55 13.27 1.78
CA LEU A 88 -18.83 13.76 3.13
C LEU A 88 -19.15 12.72 4.23
N PRO A 89 -19.70 11.51 3.97
CA PRO A 89 -20.03 10.57 5.05
C PRO A 89 -18.80 10.12 5.86
N LEU A 90 -17.61 10.14 5.23
CA LEU A 90 -16.34 9.79 5.88
C LEU A 90 -15.89 10.87 6.89
N HIS A 91 -16.19 12.14 6.64
CA HIS A 91 -15.72 13.25 7.47
C HIS A 91 -16.35 13.29 8.86
N ARG A 92 -17.62 12.89 9.01
CA ARG A 92 -18.30 12.87 10.33
C ARG A 92 -17.84 11.71 11.23
N LEU A 93 -17.23 10.67 10.66
CA LEU A 93 -16.80 9.47 11.36
C LEU A 93 -15.28 9.43 11.63
N GLN A 94 -14.52 10.38 11.07
CA GLN A 94 -13.07 10.54 11.17
C GLN A 94 -12.52 10.77 12.61
N ARG A 95 -13.38 10.69 13.63
CA ARG A 95 -13.08 11.08 15.03
C ARG A 95 -12.61 9.96 15.95
N ARG A 96 -12.63 8.70 15.52
CA ARG A 96 -12.02 7.61 16.30
C ARG A 96 -10.64 7.36 15.72
N ILE A 97 -9.60 7.50 16.52
CA ILE A 97 -8.24 7.17 16.11
C ILE A 97 -7.99 5.69 16.41
N PRO A 98 -7.23 4.98 15.56
CA PRO A 98 -6.81 3.62 15.87
C PRO A 98 -6.13 3.59 17.23
N GLU A 99 -6.38 2.54 18.01
CA GLU A 99 -5.64 2.29 19.25
C GLU A 99 -4.14 2.34 18.98
N ILE A 100 -3.39 3.11 19.76
CA ILE A 100 -1.94 3.18 19.61
C ILE A 100 -1.33 2.05 20.42
N LYS A 101 -0.57 1.18 19.74
CA LYS A 101 0.22 0.11 20.37
C LYS A 101 1.69 0.39 20.19
N LEU A 102 2.52 -0.10 21.10
CA LEU A 102 3.97 0.08 21.03
C LEU A 102 4.64 -1.14 20.39
N GLY A 103 5.65 -0.90 19.59
CA GLY A 103 6.53 -1.92 19.05
C GLY A 103 7.98 -1.48 19.23
N ILE A 104 8.87 -2.41 19.56
CA ILE A 104 10.30 -2.16 19.76
C ILE A 104 11.08 -2.91 18.70
N LEU A 105 12.05 -2.23 18.10
CA LEU A 105 13.03 -2.78 17.17
C LEU A 105 14.43 -2.54 17.75
N SER A 106 15.14 -3.61 18.11
CA SER A 106 16.46 -3.49 18.73
C SER A 106 17.34 -4.71 18.43
N SER A 107 18.66 -4.54 18.51
CA SER A 107 19.62 -5.64 18.45
C SER A 107 19.82 -6.33 19.81
N ILE A 108 19.32 -5.74 20.90
CA ILE A 108 19.47 -6.24 22.27
C ILE A 108 20.94 -6.49 22.63
N ALA A 109 21.82 -5.62 22.13
CA ALA A 109 23.26 -5.79 22.22
C ALA A 109 23.80 -5.49 23.62
N ASP A 110 23.20 -4.52 24.32
CA ASP A 110 23.68 -4.09 25.64
C ASP A 110 22.63 -4.24 26.74
N ASP A 111 23.07 -4.16 28.00
CA ASP A 111 22.18 -4.20 29.17
C ASP A 111 21.21 -3.01 29.20
N VAL A 112 21.58 -1.90 28.53
CA VAL A 112 20.75 -0.70 28.42
C VAL A 112 19.57 -0.92 27.48
N ASP A 113 19.79 -1.52 26.31
CA ASP A 113 18.70 -1.88 25.36
C ASP A 113 17.65 -2.75 26.06
N ARG A 114 18.13 -3.73 26.83
CA ARG A 114 17.30 -4.67 27.59
C ARG A 114 16.45 -3.96 28.63
N LEU A 115 17.05 -3.02 29.37
CA LEU A 115 16.34 -2.21 30.35
C LEU A 115 15.24 -1.37 29.70
N VAL A 116 15.51 -0.78 28.53
CA VAL A 116 14.49 -0.05 27.77
C VAL A 116 13.34 -0.98 27.40
N ILE A 117 13.65 -2.13 26.81
CA ILE A 117 12.65 -3.13 26.41
C ILE A 117 11.78 -3.56 27.59
N GLU A 118 12.38 -3.81 28.76
CA GLU A 118 11.64 -4.16 29.98
C GLU A 118 10.65 -3.08 30.42
N GLU A 119 11.04 -1.79 30.39
CA GLU A 119 10.14 -0.70 30.78
C GLU A 119 8.94 -0.56 29.84
N PHE A 120 9.16 -0.75 28.54
CA PHE A 120 8.06 -0.76 27.57
C PHE A 120 7.07 -1.91 27.81
N PHE A 121 7.57 -3.12 28.11
CA PHE A 121 6.70 -4.26 28.46
C PHE A 121 5.91 -4.04 29.76
N LYS A 122 6.43 -3.25 30.70
CA LYS A 122 5.68 -2.86 31.92
C LYS A 122 4.56 -1.87 31.60
N TYR A 123 4.75 -1.02 30.59
CA TYR A 123 3.78 0.00 30.21
C TYR A 123 2.62 -0.59 29.39
N ASP A 124 2.92 -1.39 28.37
CA ASP A 124 1.94 -2.04 27.49
C ASP A 124 2.27 -3.53 27.37
N SER A 125 1.41 -4.39 27.91
CA SER A 125 1.59 -5.84 27.83
C SER A 125 1.50 -6.37 26.39
N ASP A 126 0.88 -5.62 25.49
CA ASP A 126 0.77 -5.94 24.06
C ASP A 126 1.93 -5.35 23.23
N THR A 127 2.97 -4.85 23.90
CA THR A 127 4.20 -4.38 23.24
C THR A 127 4.79 -5.48 22.40
N SER A 128 5.03 -5.20 21.12
CA SER A 128 5.70 -6.17 20.24
C SER A 128 7.20 -5.96 20.27
N LEU A 129 8.00 -7.01 20.37
CA LEU A 129 9.46 -6.96 20.25
C LEU A 129 9.92 -7.61 18.96
N LYS A 130 10.71 -6.88 18.16
CA LYS A 130 11.43 -7.39 16.98
C LYS A 130 12.93 -7.29 17.24
N ILE A 131 13.62 -8.42 17.15
CA ILE A 131 15.06 -8.53 17.40
C ILE A 131 15.80 -8.52 16.08
N VAL A 132 16.74 -7.60 15.90
CA VAL A 132 17.63 -7.54 14.72
C VAL A 132 18.98 -8.15 15.09
N LEU A 133 19.31 -9.30 14.52
CA LEU A 133 20.58 -9.95 14.81
C LEU A 133 21.63 -9.48 13.79
N PRO A 134 22.71 -8.78 14.22
CA PRO A 134 23.78 -8.37 13.31
C PRO A 134 24.58 -9.56 12.77
N LEU A 135 24.63 -10.65 13.53
CA LEU A 135 25.37 -11.87 13.23
C LEU A 135 24.42 -13.08 13.27
N GLU A 136 24.90 -14.22 12.78
CA GLU A 136 24.24 -15.51 13.03
C GLU A 136 24.12 -15.72 14.55
N GLU A 137 23.00 -16.33 14.98
CA GLU A 137 22.61 -16.39 16.38
C GLU A 137 23.68 -17.02 17.29
N SER A 138 24.23 -18.17 16.89
CA SER A 138 25.24 -18.86 17.69
C SER A 138 26.56 -18.07 17.81
N GLU A 139 26.87 -17.25 16.81
CA GLU A 139 28.00 -16.33 16.85
C GLU A 139 27.69 -15.10 17.73
N TYR A 140 26.49 -14.55 17.62
CA TYR A 140 26.06 -13.39 18.39
C TYR A 140 26.05 -13.66 19.90
N GLU A 141 25.60 -14.84 20.30
CA GLU A 141 25.57 -15.24 21.71
C GLU A 141 26.96 -15.27 22.36
N LYS A 142 28.03 -15.46 21.59
CA LYS A 142 29.41 -15.48 22.12
C LYS A 142 29.86 -14.11 22.63
N SER A 143 29.20 -13.03 22.21
CA SER A 143 29.48 -11.67 22.67
C SER A 143 28.98 -11.38 24.09
N PHE A 144 28.21 -12.29 24.70
CA PHE A 144 27.55 -12.09 25.99
C PHE A 144 28.19 -12.90 27.13
N SER A 145 28.19 -12.34 28.35
CA SER A 145 28.45 -13.10 29.58
C SER A 145 27.31 -14.08 29.89
N ASN A 146 27.50 -15.00 30.84
CA ASN A 146 26.48 -16.02 31.18
C ASN A 146 25.13 -15.40 31.60
N ASP A 147 25.15 -14.37 32.46
CA ASP A 147 23.92 -13.70 32.91
C ASP A 147 23.23 -12.96 31.76
N GLN A 148 24.02 -12.37 30.86
CA GLN A 148 23.54 -11.68 29.67
C GLN A 148 22.92 -12.65 28.65
N LYS A 149 23.44 -13.88 28.52
CA LYS A 149 22.85 -14.93 27.69
C LYS A 149 21.48 -15.36 28.21
N GLU A 150 21.33 -15.50 29.52
CA GLU A 150 20.03 -15.87 30.11
C GLU A 150 18.98 -14.77 29.85
N ASN A 151 19.35 -13.50 30.01
CA ASN A 151 18.43 -12.40 29.74
C ASN A 151 18.11 -12.26 28.23
N PHE A 152 19.12 -12.40 27.37
CA PHE A 152 18.94 -12.44 25.92
C PHE A 152 17.93 -13.53 25.53
N LYS A 153 18.08 -14.75 26.05
CA LYS A 153 17.15 -15.86 25.81
C LYS A 153 15.73 -15.54 26.29
N LYS A 154 15.58 -14.95 27.48
CA LYS A 154 14.27 -14.53 28.01
C LYS A 154 13.57 -13.51 27.11
N LEU A 155 14.30 -12.52 26.58
CA LEU A 155 13.74 -11.53 25.67
C LEU A 155 13.47 -12.12 24.28
N LYS A 156 14.33 -13.01 23.81
CA LYS A 156 14.15 -13.75 22.56
C LYS A 156 12.87 -14.59 22.59
N ASP A 157 12.59 -15.28 23.69
CA ASP A 157 11.37 -16.08 23.87
C ASP A 157 10.11 -15.21 23.88
N LYS A 158 10.24 -13.92 24.24
CA LYS A 158 9.15 -12.92 24.19
C LYS A 158 9.05 -12.20 22.85
N ALA A 159 10.03 -12.35 21.96
CA ALA A 159 10.07 -11.62 20.70
C ALA A 159 9.01 -12.14 19.72
N ASN A 160 8.30 -11.21 19.06
CA ASN A 160 7.34 -11.54 18.03
C ASN A 160 8.01 -12.00 16.75
N SER A 161 9.21 -11.48 16.48
CA SER A 161 10.02 -11.77 15.30
C SER A 161 11.50 -11.61 15.58
N ILE A 162 12.30 -12.47 14.96
CA ILE A 162 13.75 -12.37 14.91
C ILE A 162 14.13 -12.14 13.45
N ILE A 163 15.00 -11.16 13.20
CA ILE A 163 15.42 -10.72 11.88
C ILE A 163 16.94 -10.92 11.81
N PRO A 164 17.40 -12.09 11.34
CA PRO A 164 18.81 -12.30 11.06
C PRO A 164 19.21 -11.48 9.84
N LEU A 165 20.22 -10.62 9.97
CA LEU A 165 20.78 -9.87 8.84
C LEU A 165 21.82 -10.69 8.06
N ARG A 166 22.23 -11.84 8.61
CA ARG A 166 23.18 -12.79 8.01
C ARG A 166 22.70 -14.21 8.26
N GLU A 167 22.79 -15.04 7.23
CA GLU A 167 22.44 -16.47 7.29
C GLU A 167 23.63 -17.36 7.70
N LYS A 168 24.86 -16.87 7.50
CA LYS A 168 26.10 -17.62 7.76
C LYS A 168 26.93 -16.89 8.82
N THR A 169 27.76 -17.65 9.53
CA THR A 169 28.73 -17.08 10.46
C THR A 169 29.81 -16.31 9.70
N LEU A 170 30.39 -15.28 10.33
CA LEU A 170 31.50 -14.53 9.72
C LEU A 170 32.70 -15.43 9.44
N THR A 171 32.96 -16.40 10.32
CA THR A 171 34.06 -17.37 10.15
C THR A 171 33.90 -18.21 8.89
N GLU A 172 32.67 -18.58 8.52
CA GLU A 172 32.39 -19.33 7.28
C GLU A 172 32.45 -18.45 6.05
N GLU A 173 31.85 -17.26 6.12
CA GLU A 173 31.78 -16.30 5.00
C GLU A 173 33.17 -15.76 4.63
N TYR A 174 34.00 -15.48 5.64
CA TYR A 174 35.33 -14.90 5.48
C TYR A 174 36.48 -15.91 5.64
N LYS A 175 36.21 -17.22 5.58
CA LYS A 175 37.21 -18.29 5.76
C LYS A 175 38.48 -18.17 4.90
N LYS A 176 38.40 -17.46 3.77
CA LYS A 176 39.50 -17.25 2.81
C LYS A 176 40.33 -15.99 3.07
N TYR A 177 39.93 -15.17 4.03
CA TYR A 177 40.53 -13.88 4.34
C TYR A 177 41.34 -13.96 5.65
N PRO A 178 42.36 -13.12 5.83
CA PRO A 178 43.12 -13.06 7.08
C PRO A 178 42.24 -12.60 8.27
N GLU A 179 42.63 -12.99 9.49
CA GLU A 179 41.81 -12.81 10.71
C GLU A 179 41.53 -11.35 11.08
N ASP A 180 42.39 -10.42 10.67
CA ASP A 180 42.21 -8.97 10.86
C ASP A 180 40.95 -8.43 10.17
N ILE A 181 40.53 -9.06 9.08
CA ILE A 181 39.30 -8.72 8.34
C ILE A 181 38.04 -9.14 9.12
N LEU A 182 38.12 -10.16 9.99
CA LEU A 182 36.96 -10.62 10.77
C LEU A 182 36.48 -9.56 11.77
N ASP A 183 37.42 -8.87 12.44
CA ASP A 183 37.08 -7.82 13.39
C ASP A 183 36.44 -6.60 12.70
N GLU A 184 36.91 -6.25 11.51
CA GLU A 184 36.31 -5.19 10.71
C GLU A 184 34.92 -5.59 10.17
N ALA A 185 34.79 -6.81 9.65
CA ALA A 185 33.51 -7.37 9.21
C ALA A 185 32.48 -7.42 10.34
N ARG A 186 32.92 -7.74 11.57
CA ARG A 186 32.08 -7.70 12.76
C ARG A 186 31.61 -6.28 13.07
N LYS A 187 32.51 -5.28 13.09
CA LYS A 187 32.13 -3.87 13.29
C LYS A 187 31.13 -3.39 12.23
N GLN A 188 31.35 -3.77 10.96
CA GLN A 188 30.43 -3.46 9.87
C GLN A 188 29.06 -4.13 10.05
N ALA A 189 29.01 -5.36 10.56
CA ALA A 189 27.76 -6.07 10.82
C ALA A 189 26.91 -5.37 11.90
N TYR A 190 27.52 -4.91 13.00
CA TYR A 190 26.83 -4.12 14.01
C TYR A 190 26.33 -2.78 13.44
N LYS A 191 27.19 -2.05 12.72
CA LYS A 191 26.78 -0.81 12.04
C LYS A 191 25.64 -1.03 11.04
N TYR A 192 25.63 -2.17 10.35
CA TYR A 192 24.55 -2.53 9.44
C TYR A 192 23.24 -2.79 10.19
N ALA A 193 23.29 -3.42 11.36
CA ALA A 193 22.11 -3.59 12.22
C ALA A 193 21.59 -2.26 12.76
N ASP A 194 22.46 -1.36 13.20
CA ASP A 194 22.08 -0.02 13.66
C ASP A 194 21.41 0.76 12.53
N ASN A 195 22.02 0.80 11.34
CA ASN A 195 21.42 1.38 10.14
C ASN A 195 20.08 0.73 9.78
N PHE A 196 19.97 -0.58 9.93
CA PHE A 196 18.71 -1.28 9.70
C PHE A 196 17.64 -0.80 10.70
N ILE A 197 17.95 -0.70 11.99
CA ILE A 197 17.02 -0.22 13.02
C ILE A 197 16.57 1.20 12.71
N VAL A 198 17.50 2.12 12.44
CA VAL A 198 17.19 3.52 12.11
C VAL A 198 16.27 3.62 10.89
N ASN A 199 16.53 2.82 9.86
CA ASN A 199 15.73 2.85 8.62
C ASN A 199 14.37 2.13 8.72
N HIS A 200 14.08 1.45 9.83
CA HIS A 200 12.84 0.67 9.99
C HIS A 200 12.08 1.02 11.28
N CYS A 201 12.39 2.15 11.91
CA CYS A 201 11.66 2.69 13.06
C CYS A 201 10.91 3.99 12.70
N ASP A 202 9.82 4.26 13.42
CA ASP A 202 9.12 5.55 13.37
C ASP A 202 9.81 6.61 14.24
N LEU A 203 10.40 6.13 15.33
CA LEU A 203 11.05 6.93 16.36
C LEU A 203 12.28 6.17 16.85
N LEU A 204 13.37 6.88 17.06
CA LEU A 204 14.61 6.31 17.57
C LEU A 204 14.85 6.78 19.01
N ILE A 205 15.19 5.84 19.89
CA ILE A 205 15.80 6.13 21.18
C ILE A 205 17.27 5.73 21.05
N ASP A 206 18.13 6.74 21.05
CA ASP A 206 19.57 6.58 20.99
C ASP A 206 20.17 6.79 22.38
N LEU A 207 20.83 5.74 22.89
CA LEU A 207 21.50 5.72 24.19
C LEU A 207 23.01 5.99 23.99
N GLY A 208 23.31 7.06 23.25
CA GLY A 208 24.65 7.45 22.82
C GLY A 208 25.19 8.71 23.50
N TYR A 209 26.48 8.97 23.31
CA TYR A 209 27.11 10.23 23.73
C TYR A 209 26.84 11.32 22.67
N GLU A 210 26.35 12.49 23.09
CA GLU A 210 26.04 13.67 22.23
C GLU A 210 27.14 14.06 21.23
N LYS A 211 28.40 13.67 21.45
CA LYS A 211 29.54 14.02 20.58
C LYS A 211 29.76 13.11 19.36
N ASN A 212 29.10 11.96 19.28
CA ASN A 212 29.19 11.02 18.16
C ASN A 212 27.78 10.62 17.70
N ILE A 213 26.88 11.59 17.52
CA ILE A 213 25.68 11.32 16.73
C ILE A 213 26.19 11.09 15.32
N ASP A 214 26.26 9.83 14.91
CA ASP A 214 26.70 9.48 13.57
C ASP A 214 25.83 10.25 12.56
N SER A 215 26.45 10.75 11.49
CA SER A 215 25.76 11.61 10.51
C SER A 215 24.48 10.98 9.94
N TYR A 216 24.39 9.65 9.93
CA TYR A 216 23.19 8.93 9.48
C TYR A 216 21.97 9.11 10.39
N ILE A 217 22.14 9.43 11.68
CA ILE A 217 21.03 9.73 12.60
C ILE A 217 20.51 11.15 12.34
N THR A 218 21.40 12.12 12.14
CA THR A 218 21.04 13.52 11.83
C THR A 218 20.44 13.70 10.44
N ASP A 219 20.86 12.88 9.47
CA ASP A 219 20.30 12.88 8.11
C ASP A 219 18.94 12.15 8.03
N SER A 220 18.53 11.50 9.13
CA SER A 220 17.28 10.74 9.17
C SER A 220 16.08 11.65 9.45
N ASN A 221 14.98 11.46 8.69
CA ASN A 221 13.71 12.16 8.88
C ASN A 221 12.91 11.63 10.08
N HIS A 222 13.54 10.93 11.03
CA HIS A 222 12.87 10.31 12.18
C HIS A 222 12.93 11.22 13.40
N SER A 223 11.93 11.11 14.29
CA SER A 223 12.02 11.70 15.64
C SER A 223 13.04 10.92 16.45
N VAL A 224 14.06 11.58 17.00
CA VAL A 224 15.13 10.94 17.78
C VAL A 224 15.13 11.46 19.20
N TYR A 225 15.16 10.57 20.17
CA TYR A 225 15.32 10.84 21.60
C TYR A 225 16.71 10.37 22.03
N ILE A 226 17.57 11.31 22.39
CA ILE A 226 18.96 11.04 22.77
C ILE A 226 19.06 11.09 24.28
N ILE A 227 19.50 9.99 24.89
CA ILE A 227 19.73 9.89 26.34
C ILE A 227 21.21 9.64 26.57
N ASN A 228 21.87 10.53 27.31
CA ASN A 228 23.26 10.32 27.68
C ASN A 228 23.34 9.30 28.84
N PRO A 229 23.97 8.13 28.66
CA PRO A 229 24.00 7.11 29.72
C PRO A 229 24.73 7.57 31.01
N LYS A 230 25.62 8.57 30.92
CA LYS A 230 26.30 9.16 32.10
C LYS A 230 25.47 10.19 32.85
N ASN A 231 24.40 10.69 32.23
CA ASN A 231 23.46 11.60 32.86
C ASN A 231 22.03 11.23 32.41
N PRO A 232 21.55 10.04 32.81
CA PRO A 232 20.33 9.46 32.28
C PRO A 232 19.07 10.24 32.69
N SER A 233 19.16 11.22 33.58
CA SER A 233 18.04 12.04 34.04
C SER A 233 17.52 13.06 33.02
N LYS A 234 18.20 13.23 31.87
CA LYS A 234 17.79 14.17 30.82
C LYS A 234 17.84 13.49 29.46
N PHE A 235 16.94 13.88 28.58
CA PHE A 235 16.98 13.53 27.16
C PHE A 235 16.85 14.78 26.31
N THR A 236 17.38 14.69 25.09
CA THR A 236 17.22 15.72 24.06
C THR A 236 16.41 15.12 22.92
N SER A 237 15.44 15.86 22.37
CA SER A 237 14.68 15.42 21.21
C SER A 237 15.10 16.19 19.95
N VAL A 238 15.30 15.46 18.86
CA VAL A 238 15.63 15.96 17.52
C VAL A 238 14.51 15.57 16.57
N ASN A 239 14.14 16.47 15.65
CA ASN A 239 13.06 16.25 14.67
C ASN A 239 11.71 15.84 15.30
N SER A 240 11.45 16.28 16.54
CA SER A 240 10.27 15.92 17.34
C SER A 240 8.93 16.41 16.78
N GLU A 241 8.91 17.06 15.61
CA GLU A 241 7.67 17.43 14.90
C GLU A 241 7.25 16.40 13.84
N THR A 242 8.15 15.48 13.47
CA THR A 242 7.84 14.42 12.49
C THR A 242 6.79 13.49 13.08
N VAL A 243 5.63 13.44 12.43
CA VAL A 243 4.48 12.65 12.81
C VAL A 243 3.93 12.02 11.54
N HIS A 244 3.74 10.71 11.55
CA HIS A 244 3.15 9.96 10.43
C HIS A 244 1.62 10.16 10.33
N ARG A 245 1.16 11.41 10.17
CA ARG A 245 -0.27 11.75 10.13
C ARG A 245 -1.00 11.03 8.99
N ASP A 246 -0.44 11.04 7.78
CA ASP A 246 -1.01 10.36 6.61
C ASP A 246 -1.18 8.85 6.86
N LEU A 247 -0.17 8.21 7.46
CA LEU A 247 -0.19 6.80 7.83
C LEU A 247 -1.34 6.49 8.81
N LEU A 248 -1.46 7.30 9.86
CA LEU A 248 -2.50 7.16 10.89
C LEU A 248 -3.90 7.40 10.30
N GLU A 249 -4.05 8.40 9.43
CA GLU A 249 -5.30 8.67 8.72
C GLU A 249 -5.72 7.52 7.79
N ARG A 250 -4.77 6.90 7.09
CA ARG A 250 -5.03 5.76 6.19
C ARG A 250 -5.42 4.50 6.96
N ILE A 251 -4.71 4.18 8.04
CA ILE A 251 -5.08 3.06 8.95
C ILE A 251 -6.46 3.31 9.57
N ASN A 252 -6.73 4.55 9.98
CA ASN A 252 -8.06 4.88 10.49
C ASN A 252 -9.14 4.72 9.42
N THR A 253 -8.86 5.14 8.19
CA THR A 253 -9.81 5.04 7.07
C THR A 253 -10.25 3.59 6.85
N ILE A 254 -9.34 2.62 6.85
CA ILE A 254 -9.73 1.21 6.70
C ILE A 254 -10.51 0.67 7.91
N ASN A 255 -10.16 1.10 9.13
CA ASN A 255 -10.92 0.74 10.33
C ASN A 255 -12.36 1.26 10.26
N LEU A 256 -12.54 2.52 9.86
CA LEU A 256 -13.88 3.10 9.67
C LEU A 256 -14.65 2.37 8.58
N GLN A 257 -14.00 2.00 7.47
CA GLN A 257 -14.65 1.22 6.40
C GLN A 257 -15.14 -0.13 6.90
N ILE A 258 -14.37 -0.83 7.74
CA ILE A 258 -14.79 -2.09 8.39
C ILE A 258 -15.95 -1.87 9.35
N LEU A 259 -15.89 -0.84 10.19
CA LEU A 259 -16.91 -0.59 11.20
C LEU A 259 -18.26 -0.16 10.57
N CYS A 260 -18.20 0.51 9.42
CA CYS A 260 -19.37 1.08 8.73
C CYS A 260 -19.92 0.18 7.62
N SER A 261 -19.16 -0.80 7.15
CA SER A 261 -19.63 -1.76 6.14
C SER A 261 -20.03 -3.05 6.86
N PRO A 262 -21.34 -3.32 7.04
CA PRO A 262 -21.76 -4.59 7.63
C PRO A 262 -21.39 -5.72 6.68
N ILE A 263 -20.31 -6.44 6.99
CA ILE A 263 -19.92 -7.65 6.27
C ILE A 263 -20.70 -8.80 6.90
N SER A 264 -21.55 -9.44 6.11
CA SER A 264 -22.32 -10.59 6.61
C SER A 264 -21.45 -11.84 6.72
N GLN A 265 -21.75 -12.72 7.68
CA GLN A 265 -21.06 -14.00 7.77
C GLN A 265 -21.24 -14.87 6.51
N ALA A 266 -22.35 -14.67 5.78
CA ALA A 266 -22.59 -15.31 4.48
C ALA A 266 -21.56 -14.89 3.43
N GLU A 267 -21.21 -13.60 3.37
CA GLU A 267 -20.17 -13.09 2.47
C GLU A 267 -18.78 -13.60 2.84
N VAL A 268 -18.47 -13.64 4.15
CA VAL A 268 -17.21 -14.22 4.66
C VAL A 268 -17.09 -15.68 4.26
N ASN A 269 -18.13 -16.49 4.53
CA ASN A 269 -18.15 -17.91 4.19
C ASN A 269 -18.07 -18.14 2.68
N LYS A 270 -18.81 -17.35 1.89
CA LYS A 270 -18.74 -17.42 0.42
C LYS A 270 -17.33 -17.15 -0.06
N LYS A 271 -16.69 -16.08 0.44
CA LYS A 271 -15.34 -15.71 0.01
C LYS A 271 -14.28 -16.73 0.45
N PHE A 272 -14.40 -17.27 1.66
CA PHE A 272 -13.55 -18.37 2.13
C PHE A 272 -13.68 -19.58 1.21
N ASN A 273 -14.92 -19.99 0.87
CA ASN A 273 -15.16 -21.12 -0.02
C ASN A 273 -14.64 -20.86 -1.44
N ASP A 274 -14.77 -19.64 -1.96
CA ASP A 274 -14.24 -19.25 -3.27
C ASP A 274 -12.70 -19.37 -3.29
N LEU A 275 -12.01 -18.90 -2.24
CA LEU A 275 -10.54 -19.04 -2.12
C LEU A 275 -10.09 -20.51 -1.92
N SER A 276 -10.97 -21.35 -1.37
CA SER A 276 -10.74 -22.78 -1.14
C SER A 276 -11.11 -23.65 -2.36
N ALA A 277 -11.32 -23.06 -3.55
CA ALA A 277 -11.82 -23.74 -4.74
C ALA A 277 -13.10 -24.58 -4.49
N LYS A 278 -13.96 -24.13 -3.57
CA LYS A 278 -15.20 -24.80 -3.12
C LYS A 278 -15.00 -26.24 -2.60
N LYS A 279 -13.78 -26.59 -2.23
CA LYS A 279 -13.44 -27.86 -1.59
C LYS A 279 -13.12 -27.60 -0.13
N ASP A 280 -13.38 -28.59 0.72
CA ASP A 280 -12.95 -28.49 2.10
C ASP A 280 -11.42 -28.56 2.18
N ILE A 281 -10.84 -27.64 2.95
CA ILE A 281 -9.40 -27.60 3.18
C ILE A 281 -9.08 -28.53 4.36
N PRO A 282 -8.08 -29.42 4.25
CA PRO A 282 -7.64 -30.30 5.34
C PRO A 282 -6.83 -29.52 6.39
N VAL A 283 -7.42 -28.47 6.97
CA VAL A 283 -6.84 -27.68 8.06
C VAL A 283 -7.76 -27.69 9.27
N SER A 284 -7.18 -27.48 10.46
CA SER A 284 -7.92 -27.49 11.72
C SER A 284 -8.99 -26.41 11.76
N GLN A 285 -10.05 -26.66 12.54
CA GLN A 285 -11.17 -25.73 12.64
C GLN A 285 -10.74 -24.35 13.20
N ASN A 286 -9.73 -24.33 14.07
CA ASN A 286 -9.18 -23.10 14.64
C ASN A 286 -8.54 -22.20 13.56
N ILE A 287 -7.84 -22.79 12.57
CA ILE A 287 -7.26 -22.03 11.45
C ILE A 287 -8.36 -21.51 10.54
N LYS A 288 -9.40 -22.34 10.27
CA LYS A 288 -10.55 -21.92 9.48
C LYS A 288 -11.26 -20.74 10.14
N SER A 289 -11.49 -20.77 11.45
CA SER A 289 -12.10 -19.65 12.17
C SER A 289 -11.21 -18.42 12.18
N ASP A 290 -9.91 -18.57 12.42
CA ASP A 290 -8.97 -17.46 12.42
C ASP A 290 -8.92 -16.73 11.08
N ILE A 291 -8.83 -17.46 9.98
CA ILE A 291 -8.83 -16.87 8.64
C ILE A 291 -10.16 -16.14 8.39
N LYS A 292 -11.30 -16.78 8.71
CA LYS A 292 -12.63 -16.20 8.50
C LYS A 292 -12.86 -14.94 9.32
N ASP A 293 -12.39 -14.90 10.56
CA ASP A 293 -12.66 -13.80 11.48
C ASP A 293 -11.63 -12.66 11.35
N LYS A 294 -10.36 -12.98 11.07
CA LYS A 294 -9.25 -12.03 11.15
C LYS A 294 -8.70 -11.58 9.79
N LEU A 295 -8.83 -12.39 8.72
CA LEU A 295 -8.26 -12.09 7.40
C LEU A 295 -9.31 -11.74 6.35
N ILE A 296 -10.34 -12.57 6.19
CA ILE A 296 -11.34 -12.43 5.11
C ILE A 296 -12.09 -11.09 5.14
N PRO A 297 -12.49 -10.53 6.30
CA PRO A 297 -13.18 -9.24 6.35
C PRO A 297 -12.33 -8.11 5.73
N TYR A 298 -11.04 -8.08 6.06
CA TYR A 298 -10.09 -7.12 5.49
C TYR A 298 -9.89 -7.32 4.00
N HIS A 299 -9.80 -8.57 3.54
CA HIS A 299 -9.73 -8.86 2.10
C HIS A 299 -10.98 -8.32 1.38
N LEU A 300 -12.17 -8.55 1.91
CA LEU A 300 -13.42 -8.11 1.28
C LEU A 300 -13.48 -6.58 1.15
N ILE A 301 -13.09 -5.85 2.20
CA ILE A 301 -13.04 -4.39 2.18
C ILE A 301 -11.98 -3.89 1.22
N ALA A 302 -10.75 -4.41 1.30
CA ALA A 302 -9.68 -4.00 0.40
C ALA A 302 -10.05 -4.23 -1.07
N SER A 303 -10.63 -5.41 -1.38
CA SER A 303 -11.04 -5.76 -2.74
C SER A 303 -12.18 -4.87 -3.26
N SER A 304 -13.16 -4.57 -2.40
CA SER A 304 -14.28 -3.68 -2.72
C SER A 304 -13.80 -2.24 -2.97
N GLN A 305 -12.93 -1.71 -2.12
CA GLN A 305 -12.36 -0.37 -2.30
C GLN A 305 -11.47 -0.29 -3.54
N ALA A 306 -10.63 -1.30 -3.80
CA ALA A 306 -9.81 -1.36 -5.01
C ALA A 306 -10.69 -1.23 -6.27
N LYS A 307 -11.79 -1.98 -6.34
CA LYS A 307 -12.74 -1.92 -7.47
C LYS A 307 -13.45 -0.57 -7.57
N LYS A 308 -13.84 0.02 -6.44
CA LYS A 308 -14.48 1.35 -6.39
C LYS A 308 -13.55 2.43 -6.93
N TYR A 309 -12.30 2.48 -6.45
CA TYR A 309 -11.32 3.47 -6.89
C TYR A 309 -10.89 3.25 -8.34
N GLN A 310 -10.75 2.00 -8.79
CA GLN A 310 -10.53 1.66 -10.20
C GLN A 310 -11.62 2.23 -11.10
N ASN A 311 -12.89 2.00 -10.73
CA ASN A 311 -14.03 2.50 -11.50
C ASN A 311 -14.08 4.02 -11.52
N ASN A 312 -13.83 4.68 -10.38
CA ASN A 312 -13.80 6.14 -10.31
C ASN A 312 -12.69 6.72 -11.20
N TYR A 313 -11.47 6.15 -11.15
CA TYR A 313 -10.35 6.57 -11.99
C TYR A 313 -10.65 6.39 -13.48
N ARG A 314 -11.19 5.22 -13.86
CA ARG A 314 -11.54 4.94 -15.26
C ARG A 314 -12.65 5.84 -15.77
N ASN A 315 -13.72 6.00 -15.01
CA ASN A 315 -14.86 6.83 -15.41
C ASN A 315 -14.48 8.31 -15.48
N SER A 316 -13.63 8.81 -14.58
CA SER A 316 -13.19 10.20 -14.62
C SER A 316 -12.27 10.47 -15.81
N GLY A 317 -11.33 9.57 -16.12
CA GLY A 317 -10.48 9.67 -17.30
C GLY A 317 -11.27 9.60 -18.61
N LEU A 318 -12.16 8.60 -18.74
CA LEU A 318 -13.06 8.50 -19.90
C LEU A 318 -13.97 9.73 -20.03
N GLY A 319 -14.46 10.26 -18.91
CA GLY A 319 -15.27 11.48 -18.90
C GLY A 319 -14.53 12.68 -19.48
N VAL A 320 -13.25 12.88 -19.12
CA VAL A 320 -12.43 13.96 -19.68
C VAL A 320 -12.25 13.80 -21.19
N ILE A 321 -11.95 12.59 -21.66
CA ILE A 321 -11.74 12.32 -23.09
C ILE A 321 -13.03 12.59 -23.89
N TRP A 322 -14.17 12.09 -23.41
CA TRP A 322 -15.46 12.32 -24.08
C TRP A 322 -15.88 13.78 -24.03
N LEU A 323 -15.67 14.49 -22.92
CA LEU A 323 -15.96 15.94 -22.83
C LEU A 323 -15.12 16.75 -23.83
N ALA A 324 -13.84 16.39 -24.01
CA ALA A 324 -12.98 17.04 -24.99
C ALA A 324 -13.47 16.79 -26.42
N PHE A 325 -13.86 15.55 -26.74
CA PHE A 325 -14.48 15.23 -28.03
C PHE A 325 -15.77 16.02 -28.25
N PHE A 326 -16.68 16.05 -27.27
CA PHE A 326 -17.95 16.75 -27.40
C PHE A 326 -17.79 18.26 -27.53
N ALA A 327 -16.78 18.86 -26.91
CA ALA A 327 -16.45 20.27 -27.10
C ALA A 327 -16.18 20.57 -28.58
N VAL A 328 -15.33 19.76 -29.24
CA VAL A 328 -15.03 19.89 -30.67
C VAL A 328 -16.25 19.58 -31.53
N PHE A 329 -17.02 18.55 -31.18
CA PHE A 329 -18.24 18.17 -31.89
C PHE A 329 -19.27 19.30 -31.94
N PHE A 330 -19.60 19.88 -30.78
CA PHE A 330 -20.57 20.98 -30.70
C PHE A 330 -20.05 22.25 -31.36
N LEU A 331 -18.74 22.55 -31.23
CA LEU A 331 -18.13 23.67 -31.94
C LEU A 331 -18.25 23.52 -33.45
N SER A 332 -17.93 22.33 -33.98
CA SER A 332 -18.02 22.03 -35.41
C SER A 332 -19.45 22.16 -35.95
N ILE A 333 -20.43 21.55 -35.27
CA ILE A 333 -21.85 21.65 -35.69
C ILE A 333 -22.33 23.09 -35.59
N GLY A 334 -21.99 23.75 -34.49
CA GLY A 334 -22.34 25.13 -34.20
C GLY A 334 -21.89 26.09 -35.29
N VAL A 335 -20.61 26.05 -35.65
CA VAL A 335 -20.02 26.94 -36.65
C VAL A 335 -20.53 26.64 -38.07
N VAL A 336 -20.77 25.37 -38.40
CA VAL A 336 -21.14 24.98 -39.77
C VAL A 336 -22.63 25.14 -40.07
N PHE A 337 -23.52 24.85 -39.11
CA PHE A 337 -24.96 24.82 -39.33
C PHE A 337 -25.72 26.01 -38.72
N PHE A 338 -25.16 26.69 -37.72
CA PHE A 338 -25.86 27.76 -37.01
C PHE A 338 -25.12 29.10 -37.12
N ASN A 339 -25.85 30.16 -37.49
CA ASN A 339 -25.30 31.52 -37.49
C ASN A 339 -25.19 32.12 -36.07
N SER A 340 -25.72 31.45 -35.05
CA SER A 340 -25.71 31.93 -33.66
C SER A 340 -24.52 31.37 -32.88
N HIS A 341 -23.47 32.16 -32.77
CA HIS A 341 -22.22 31.73 -32.15
C HIS A 341 -22.28 31.60 -30.61
N CYS A 342 -23.16 32.34 -29.94
CA CYS A 342 -23.14 32.46 -28.47
C CYS A 342 -23.46 31.16 -27.72
N SER A 343 -24.46 30.39 -28.17
CA SER A 343 -24.86 29.12 -27.51
C SER A 343 -23.77 28.05 -27.62
N VAL A 344 -23.06 28.00 -28.74
CA VAL A 344 -21.99 27.03 -29.02
C VAL A 344 -20.80 27.24 -28.09
N PHE A 345 -20.36 28.50 -27.95
CA PHE A 345 -19.28 28.86 -27.01
C PHE A 345 -19.65 28.61 -25.54
N ILE A 346 -20.93 28.69 -25.18
CA ILE A 346 -21.39 28.31 -23.83
C ILE A 346 -21.20 26.81 -23.59
N PHE A 347 -21.54 25.95 -24.56
CA PHE A 347 -21.33 24.50 -24.42
C PHE A 347 -19.85 24.14 -24.29
N GLU A 348 -18.99 24.77 -25.10
CA GLU A 348 -17.54 24.60 -25.02
C GLU A 348 -17.00 25.02 -23.65
N LEU A 349 -17.39 26.21 -23.16
CA LEU A 349 -16.99 26.71 -21.85
C LEU A 349 -17.43 25.76 -20.72
N ILE A 350 -18.65 25.20 -20.81
CA ILE A 350 -19.14 24.21 -19.84
C ILE A 350 -18.29 22.95 -19.89
N ALA A 351 -18.00 22.41 -21.07
CA ALA A 351 -17.18 21.21 -21.22
C ALA A 351 -15.76 21.41 -20.65
N LEU A 352 -15.10 22.52 -20.97
CA LEU A 352 -13.78 22.87 -20.43
C LEU A 352 -13.80 23.06 -18.90
N THR A 353 -14.85 23.70 -18.37
CA THR A 353 -15.03 23.86 -16.92
C THR A 353 -15.21 22.50 -16.23
N LEU A 354 -16.00 21.59 -16.81
CA LEU A 354 -16.18 20.24 -16.28
C LEU A 354 -14.88 19.43 -16.32
N ILE A 355 -14.09 19.53 -17.39
CA ILE A 355 -12.76 18.91 -17.47
C ILE A 355 -11.87 19.40 -16.32
N LEU A 356 -11.83 20.72 -16.09
CA LEU A 356 -11.03 21.30 -14.99
C LEU A 356 -11.51 20.80 -13.62
N ILE A 357 -12.82 20.74 -13.39
CA ILE A 357 -13.38 20.22 -12.13
C ILE A 357 -12.99 18.75 -11.93
N ILE A 358 -13.14 17.91 -12.96
CA ILE A 358 -12.78 16.48 -12.89
C ILE A 358 -11.28 16.33 -12.60
N PHE A 359 -10.44 17.13 -13.26
CA PHE A 359 -8.99 17.13 -13.02
C PHE A 359 -8.65 17.49 -11.56
N LEU A 360 -9.23 18.56 -11.02
CA LEU A 360 -9.00 18.99 -9.64
C LEU A 360 -9.50 17.95 -8.63
N VAL A 361 -10.66 17.34 -8.88
CA VAL A 361 -11.20 16.24 -8.05
C VAL A 361 -10.28 15.03 -8.09
N ASN A 362 -9.81 14.61 -9.27
CA ASN A 362 -8.87 13.49 -9.40
C ASN A 362 -7.55 13.76 -8.67
N LYS A 363 -7.01 14.99 -8.79
CA LYS A 363 -5.78 15.39 -8.10
C LYS A 363 -5.93 15.31 -6.58
N LYS A 364 -7.05 15.79 -6.02
CA LYS A 364 -7.30 15.78 -4.58
C LYS A 364 -7.71 14.39 -4.05
N ALA A 365 -8.47 13.63 -4.83
CA ALA A 365 -9.02 12.36 -4.38
C ALA A 365 -8.04 11.20 -4.53
N GLU A 366 -7.00 11.34 -5.35
CA GLU A 366 -5.94 10.35 -5.57
C GLU A 366 -6.49 8.97 -5.96
N PHE A 367 -7.51 8.93 -6.83
CA PHE A 367 -8.21 7.67 -7.14
C PHE A 367 -7.27 6.59 -7.69
N HIS A 368 -6.27 6.97 -8.48
CA HIS A 368 -5.31 6.04 -9.05
C HIS A 368 -4.42 5.42 -7.97
N LYS A 369 -3.80 6.24 -7.13
CA LYS A 369 -2.98 5.80 -6.00
C LYS A 369 -3.76 4.89 -5.06
N LYS A 370 -4.95 5.31 -4.63
CA LYS A 370 -5.83 4.51 -3.76
C LYS A 370 -6.23 3.19 -4.40
N TRP A 371 -6.53 3.18 -5.70
CA TRP A 371 -6.79 1.93 -6.42
C TRP A 371 -5.59 0.98 -6.33
N MET A 372 -4.39 1.44 -6.65
CA MET A 372 -3.18 0.62 -6.61
C MET A 372 -2.86 0.13 -5.20
N GLU A 373 -3.01 0.99 -4.20
CA GLU A 373 -2.78 0.63 -2.81
C GLU A 373 -3.77 -0.46 -2.31
N TYR A 374 -5.08 -0.24 -2.47
CA TYR A 374 -6.05 -1.27 -2.08
C TYR A 374 -5.89 -2.56 -2.89
N ARG A 375 -5.46 -2.48 -4.16
CA ARG A 375 -5.13 -3.64 -4.98
C ARG A 375 -3.95 -4.41 -4.39
N PHE A 376 -2.88 -3.74 -4.00
CA PHE A 376 -1.72 -4.34 -3.34
C PHE A 376 -2.13 -5.05 -2.05
N LEU A 377 -2.86 -4.37 -1.17
CA LEU A 377 -3.33 -4.96 0.09
C LEU A 377 -4.23 -6.19 -0.15
N THR A 378 -5.10 -6.14 -1.16
CA THR A 378 -5.95 -7.28 -1.53
C THR A 378 -5.13 -8.49 -1.95
N GLU A 379 -4.13 -8.29 -2.81
CA GLU A 379 -3.28 -9.38 -3.31
C GLU A 379 -2.40 -9.97 -2.20
N ARG A 380 -1.84 -9.12 -1.32
CA ARG A 380 -1.11 -9.59 -0.13
C ARG A 380 -1.99 -10.42 0.81
N LEU A 381 -3.21 -9.97 1.09
CA LEU A 381 -4.15 -10.72 1.93
C LEU A 381 -4.59 -12.03 1.27
N ARG A 382 -4.71 -12.06 -0.07
CA ARG A 382 -4.98 -13.28 -0.83
C ARG A 382 -3.83 -14.28 -0.72
N ALA A 383 -2.58 -13.83 -0.85
CA ALA A 383 -1.42 -14.70 -0.68
C ALA A 383 -1.31 -15.22 0.77
N ALA A 384 -1.52 -14.34 1.76
CA ALA A 384 -1.53 -14.72 3.18
C ALA A 384 -2.53 -15.84 3.49
N PHE A 385 -3.70 -15.86 2.86
CA PHE A 385 -4.64 -16.97 2.98
C PHE A 385 -3.98 -18.33 2.66
N TYR A 386 -3.31 -18.44 1.51
CA TYR A 386 -2.68 -19.69 1.08
C TYR A 386 -1.45 -20.04 1.92
N LEU A 387 -0.63 -19.05 2.28
CA LEU A 387 0.54 -19.24 3.12
C LEU A 387 0.16 -19.73 4.53
N THR A 388 -0.87 -19.13 5.14
CA THR A 388 -1.40 -19.57 6.45
C THR A 388 -2.00 -20.97 6.38
N VAL A 389 -2.69 -21.32 5.29
CA VAL A 389 -3.21 -22.69 5.09
C VAL A 389 -2.08 -23.72 5.01
N CYS A 390 -0.95 -23.38 4.39
CA CYS A 390 0.23 -24.24 4.29
C CYS A 390 1.12 -24.27 5.55
N GLY A 391 0.92 -23.37 6.51
CA GLY A 391 1.84 -23.20 7.64
C GLY A 391 3.21 -22.67 7.22
N VAL A 392 3.26 -21.91 6.12
CA VAL A 392 4.50 -21.31 5.61
C VAL A 392 4.70 -19.93 6.21
N HIS A 393 5.94 -19.60 6.56
CA HIS A 393 6.27 -18.27 7.03
C HIS A 393 6.04 -17.22 5.94
N ILE A 394 5.20 -16.24 6.26
CA ILE A 394 4.93 -15.11 5.38
C ILE A 394 6.12 -14.16 5.42
N SER A 395 6.96 -14.26 4.40
CA SER A 395 8.16 -13.45 4.21
C SER A 395 7.86 -11.95 4.10
N HIS A 396 8.81 -11.13 4.59
CA HIS A 396 8.78 -9.67 4.47
C HIS A 396 9.39 -9.27 3.12
N HIS A 397 8.61 -9.30 2.04
CA HIS A 397 9.11 -8.98 0.70
C HIS A 397 9.11 -7.48 0.36
N THR A 398 8.68 -6.58 1.25
CA THR A 398 8.60 -5.16 0.94
C THR A 398 9.89 -4.42 1.31
N LYS A 399 10.62 -3.93 0.29
CA LYS A 399 11.84 -3.11 0.44
C LYS A 399 11.62 -1.77 1.19
N LYS A 400 10.38 -1.38 1.46
CA LYS A 400 10.03 -0.14 2.18
C LYS A 400 8.91 -0.41 3.18
N ASN A 401 9.24 -0.44 4.46
CA ASN A 401 8.30 -0.69 5.56
C ASN A 401 7.36 0.51 5.88
N ASP A 402 7.49 1.62 5.15
CA ASP A 402 6.80 2.87 5.48
C ASP A 402 5.38 2.98 4.94
N SER A 403 4.93 2.02 4.14
CA SER A 403 3.57 2.08 3.59
C SER A 403 2.52 1.61 4.59
N TRP A 404 1.41 2.34 4.67
CA TRP A 404 0.25 1.99 5.51
C TRP A 404 -0.28 0.57 5.25
N MET A 405 -0.18 0.10 4.01
CA MET A 405 -0.64 -1.23 3.62
C MET A 405 0.20 -2.33 4.26
N SER A 406 1.53 -2.16 4.26
CA SER A 406 2.46 -3.11 4.88
C SER A 406 2.18 -3.21 6.38
N ARG A 407 1.88 -2.09 7.05
CA ARG A 407 1.53 -2.08 8.47
C ARG A 407 0.22 -2.77 8.77
N VAL A 408 -0.83 -2.46 8.01
CA VAL A 408 -2.12 -3.14 8.13
C VAL A 408 -1.96 -4.64 7.91
N PHE A 409 -1.19 -5.02 6.89
CA PHE A 409 -0.92 -6.41 6.59
C PHE A 409 -0.17 -7.13 7.72
N GLU A 410 0.88 -6.53 8.26
CA GLU A 410 1.64 -7.10 9.39
C GLU A 410 0.78 -7.23 10.64
N GLU A 411 -0.08 -6.26 10.95
CA GLU A 411 -1.02 -6.37 12.08
C GLU A 411 -2.05 -7.50 11.87
N ILE A 412 -2.55 -7.70 10.65
CA ILE A 412 -3.44 -8.82 10.34
C ILE A 412 -2.69 -10.15 10.47
N LYS A 413 -1.51 -10.24 9.88
CA LYS A 413 -0.63 -11.42 9.92
C LYS A 413 -0.30 -11.83 11.36
N ASN A 414 0.04 -10.88 12.23
CA ASN A 414 0.38 -11.13 13.63
C ASN A 414 -0.79 -11.70 14.46
N ARG A 415 -2.04 -11.50 14.01
CA ARG A 415 -3.23 -12.06 14.67
C ARG A 415 -3.54 -13.49 14.25
N LEU A 416 -2.95 -13.97 13.14
CA LEU A 416 -3.19 -15.32 12.64
C LEU A 416 -2.43 -16.34 13.48
N THR A 417 -3.08 -17.47 13.77
CA THR A 417 -2.41 -18.61 14.41
C THR A 417 -1.23 -19.07 13.56
N LYS A 418 -0.02 -19.07 14.15
CA LYS A 418 1.16 -19.71 13.56
C LYS A 418 0.97 -21.23 13.61
N LYS A 419 1.22 -21.90 12.50
CA LYS A 419 1.17 -23.36 12.37
C LYS A 419 2.45 -23.83 11.69
N ASP A 420 3.07 -24.85 12.25
CA ASP A 420 4.16 -25.57 11.58
C ASP A 420 3.60 -26.49 10.48
N ILE A 421 4.44 -26.77 9.47
CA ILE A 421 4.06 -27.64 8.36
C ILE A 421 3.67 -29.03 8.89
N ASP A 422 2.46 -29.44 8.57
CA ASP A 422 1.82 -30.70 8.99
C ASP A 422 2.29 -31.88 8.12
N ASP A 423 2.25 -33.11 8.66
CA ASP A 423 2.51 -34.34 7.90
C ASP A 423 1.63 -34.46 6.65
N ASN A 424 0.45 -33.82 6.65
CA ASN A 424 -0.47 -33.75 5.52
C ASN A 424 -0.13 -32.67 4.46
N TRP A 425 1.08 -32.10 4.48
CA TRP A 425 1.49 -31.03 3.58
C TRP A 425 1.29 -31.33 2.10
N ARG A 426 1.36 -32.61 1.68
CA ARG A 426 1.11 -33.02 0.28
C ARG A 426 -0.32 -32.76 -0.17
N ILE A 427 -1.30 -33.02 0.69
CA ILE A 427 -2.73 -32.79 0.38
C ILE A 427 -2.98 -31.28 0.30
N VAL A 428 -2.40 -30.52 1.23
CA VAL A 428 -2.49 -29.06 1.25
C VAL A 428 -1.79 -28.44 0.02
N ARG A 429 -0.62 -28.96 -0.36
CA ARG A 429 0.11 -28.58 -1.58
C ARG A 429 -0.77 -28.73 -2.82
N ASP A 430 -1.36 -29.91 -3.01
CA ASP A 430 -2.18 -30.19 -4.19
C ASP A 430 -3.44 -29.31 -4.23
N HIS A 431 -4.00 -29.02 -3.05
CA HIS A 431 -5.09 -28.06 -2.93
C HIS A 431 -4.66 -26.65 -3.33
N VAL A 432 -3.55 -26.12 -2.80
CA VAL A 432 -3.07 -24.76 -3.09
C VAL A 432 -2.61 -24.62 -4.53
N LYS A 433 -1.95 -25.62 -5.11
CA LYS A 433 -1.60 -25.65 -6.54
C LYS A 433 -2.85 -25.41 -7.39
N LYS A 434 -3.94 -26.13 -7.09
CA LYS A 434 -5.20 -26.00 -7.82
C LYS A 434 -5.91 -24.67 -7.56
N ALA A 435 -6.12 -24.35 -6.27
CA ALA A 435 -6.94 -23.21 -5.85
C ALA A 435 -6.23 -21.85 -6.02
N TRP A 436 -4.89 -21.82 -6.04
CA TRP A 436 -4.12 -20.61 -6.21
C TRP A 436 -3.48 -20.52 -7.59
N ILE A 437 -2.58 -21.43 -7.94
CA ILE A 437 -1.74 -21.29 -9.14
C ILE A 437 -2.57 -21.53 -10.41
N GLU A 438 -3.29 -22.65 -10.49
CA GLU A 438 -4.08 -22.98 -11.69
C GLU A 438 -5.23 -21.99 -11.93
N ASP A 439 -5.95 -21.60 -10.87
CA ASP A 439 -7.01 -20.59 -10.96
C ASP A 439 -6.45 -19.23 -11.43
N GLN A 440 -5.22 -18.86 -11.03
CA GLN A 440 -4.57 -17.64 -11.52
C GLN A 440 -4.14 -17.74 -12.98
N ILE A 441 -3.61 -18.88 -13.41
CA ILE A 441 -3.31 -19.12 -14.84
C ILE A 441 -4.58 -18.96 -15.69
N VAL A 442 -5.70 -19.55 -15.27
CA VAL A 442 -6.98 -19.43 -15.98
C VAL A 442 -7.47 -17.99 -15.99
N TYR A 443 -7.38 -17.29 -14.86
CA TYR A 443 -7.78 -15.89 -14.74
C TYR A 443 -6.97 -14.98 -15.68
N HIS A 444 -5.64 -15.05 -15.64
CA HIS A 444 -4.77 -14.19 -16.44
C HIS A 444 -4.85 -14.52 -17.93
N LYS A 445 -4.99 -15.79 -18.32
CA LYS A 445 -5.24 -16.17 -19.71
C LYS A 445 -6.52 -15.53 -20.25
N LYS A 446 -7.62 -15.62 -19.48
CA LYS A 446 -8.88 -14.97 -19.86
C LYS A 446 -8.73 -13.45 -19.94
N LYS A 447 -7.94 -12.84 -19.06
CA LYS A 447 -7.71 -11.38 -19.05
C LYS A 447 -6.88 -10.91 -20.23
N ALA A 448 -5.83 -11.63 -20.60
CA ALA A 448 -5.05 -11.38 -21.82
C ALA A 448 -5.98 -11.36 -23.04
N ASP A 449 -6.73 -12.44 -23.26
CA ASP A 449 -7.67 -12.55 -24.39
C ASP A 449 -8.72 -11.41 -24.39
N GLU A 450 -9.24 -11.02 -23.21
CA GLU A 450 -10.20 -9.92 -23.08
C GLU A 450 -9.59 -8.56 -23.44
N TYR A 451 -8.35 -8.30 -23.03
CA TYR A 451 -7.66 -7.04 -23.29
C TYR A 451 -7.18 -6.94 -24.74
N GLU A 452 -6.63 -8.03 -25.30
CA GLU A 452 -6.26 -8.11 -26.71
C GLU A 452 -7.45 -7.82 -27.62
N LYS A 453 -8.60 -8.48 -27.38
CA LYS A 453 -9.85 -8.24 -28.15
C LYS A 453 -10.33 -6.80 -28.04
N LYS A 454 -10.20 -6.16 -26.87
CA LYS A 454 -10.57 -4.75 -26.69
C LYS A 454 -9.61 -3.82 -27.44
N ASN A 455 -8.31 -4.08 -27.35
CA ASN A 455 -7.29 -3.31 -28.07
C ASN A 455 -7.55 -3.38 -29.58
N HIS A 456 -7.69 -4.58 -30.12
CA HIS A 456 -7.90 -4.80 -31.56
C HIS A 456 -9.19 -4.15 -32.07
N ARG A 457 -10.28 -4.21 -31.29
CA ARG A 457 -11.53 -3.51 -31.63
C ARG A 457 -11.34 -1.99 -31.72
N LEU A 458 -10.60 -1.39 -30.78
CA LEU A 458 -10.33 0.05 -30.82
C LEU A 458 -9.43 0.44 -31.99
N GLU A 459 -8.43 -0.38 -32.34
CA GLU A 459 -7.60 -0.18 -33.53
C GLU A 459 -8.44 -0.18 -34.81
N ILE A 460 -9.29 -1.20 -35.01
CA ILE A 460 -10.17 -1.27 -36.18
C ILE A 460 -11.11 -0.06 -36.24
N ILE A 461 -11.75 0.31 -35.12
CA ILE A 461 -12.69 1.44 -35.11
C ILE A 461 -11.95 2.74 -35.43
N LYS A 462 -10.76 2.96 -34.84
CA LYS A 462 -9.92 4.13 -35.12
C LYS A 462 -9.55 4.21 -36.60
N ASP A 463 -9.10 3.11 -37.20
CA ASP A 463 -8.71 3.05 -38.61
C ASP A 463 -9.90 3.36 -39.52
N ILE A 464 -11.07 2.75 -39.26
CA ILE A 464 -12.30 3.03 -40.01
C ILE A 464 -12.67 4.52 -39.91
N VAL A 465 -12.65 5.11 -38.71
CA VAL A 465 -12.97 6.53 -38.51
C VAL A 465 -11.98 7.42 -39.27
N PHE A 466 -10.70 7.07 -39.28
CA PHE A 466 -9.68 7.79 -40.04
C PHE A 466 -9.91 7.72 -41.56
N PHE A 467 -10.20 6.53 -42.10
CA PHE A 467 -10.53 6.39 -43.53
C PHE A 467 -11.78 7.15 -43.92
N LEU A 468 -12.81 7.16 -43.07
CA LEU A 468 -14.02 7.95 -43.28
C LEU A 468 -13.74 9.46 -43.25
N ALA A 469 -12.86 9.93 -42.35
CA ALA A 469 -12.44 11.33 -42.32
C ALA A 469 -11.73 11.73 -43.61
N MET A 470 -10.81 10.89 -44.09
CA MET A 470 -10.10 11.10 -45.35
C MET A 470 -11.04 11.09 -46.55
N ALA A 471 -12.00 10.16 -46.59
CA ALA A 471 -13.01 10.11 -47.64
C ALA A 471 -13.92 11.36 -47.63
N ALA A 472 -14.35 11.83 -46.45
CA ALA A 472 -15.14 13.05 -46.32
C ALA A 472 -14.38 14.28 -46.83
N ALA A 473 -13.09 14.39 -46.48
CA ALA A 473 -12.22 15.46 -46.97
C ALA A 473 -12.00 15.38 -48.49
N PHE A 474 -11.84 14.18 -49.04
CA PHE A 474 -11.68 13.98 -50.49
C PHE A 474 -12.97 14.32 -51.26
N LEU A 475 -14.13 13.86 -50.79
CA LEU A 475 -15.42 14.13 -51.42
C LEU A 475 -15.79 15.62 -51.37
N HIS A 476 -15.27 16.36 -50.38
CA HIS A 476 -15.46 17.80 -50.27
C HIS A 476 -14.95 18.57 -51.51
N PHE A 477 -14.01 18.03 -52.28
CA PHE A 477 -13.52 18.68 -53.51
C PHE A 477 -14.48 18.59 -54.69
N PHE A 478 -15.40 17.62 -54.70
CA PHE A 478 -16.22 17.29 -55.86
C PHE A 478 -17.70 17.67 -55.71
N VAL A 479 -18.10 18.16 -54.53
CA VAL A 479 -19.50 18.45 -54.21
C VAL A 479 -19.74 19.95 -54.14
N GLU A 480 -20.61 20.46 -54.99
CA GLU A 480 -20.99 21.89 -55.03
C GLU A 480 -22.27 22.20 -54.23
N ALA A 481 -23.06 21.18 -53.90
CA ALA A 481 -24.33 21.35 -53.18
C ALA A 481 -24.09 21.84 -51.74
N LYS A 482 -24.51 23.08 -51.44
CA LYS A 482 -24.25 23.76 -50.15
C LYS A 482 -24.60 22.94 -48.89
N SER A 483 -25.73 22.24 -48.89
CA SER A 483 -26.14 21.39 -47.74
C SER A 483 -25.24 20.16 -47.55
N THR A 484 -24.75 19.60 -48.64
CA THR A 484 -23.86 18.44 -48.63
C THR A 484 -22.43 18.87 -48.27
N LEU A 485 -22.02 20.05 -48.74
CA LEU A 485 -20.74 20.68 -48.39
C LEU A 485 -20.63 20.88 -46.87
N SER A 486 -21.62 21.52 -46.23
CA SER A 486 -21.67 21.69 -44.78
C SER A 486 -21.53 20.36 -44.02
N SER A 487 -22.25 19.32 -44.47
CA SER A 487 -22.19 18.00 -43.83
C SER A 487 -20.81 17.35 -43.97
N LEU A 488 -20.17 17.48 -45.13
CA LEU A 488 -18.81 16.99 -45.37
C LEU A 488 -17.77 17.78 -44.57
N THR A 489 -17.92 19.10 -44.45
CA THR A 489 -17.05 19.94 -43.60
C THR A 489 -17.14 19.51 -42.14
N SER A 490 -18.34 19.33 -41.60
CA SER A 490 -18.51 18.85 -40.22
C SER A 490 -17.96 17.44 -40.03
N ALA A 491 -18.19 16.52 -40.97
CA ALA A 491 -17.61 15.18 -40.91
C ALA A 491 -16.07 15.21 -40.91
N ALA A 492 -15.46 16.05 -41.76
CA ALA A 492 -14.02 16.22 -41.84
C ALA A 492 -13.40 16.83 -40.56
N LEU A 493 -14.18 17.56 -39.75
CA LEU A 493 -13.74 18.11 -38.46
C LEU A 493 -13.99 17.13 -37.29
N ILE A 494 -15.16 16.48 -37.27
CA ILE A 494 -15.59 15.62 -36.16
C ILE A 494 -14.87 14.27 -36.17
N LEU A 495 -14.71 13.64 -37.33
CA LEU A 495 -14.16 12.29 -37.42
C LEU A 495 -12.69 12.23 -36.95
N PRO A 496 -11.79 13.18 -37.30
CA PRO A 496 -10.45 13.21 -36.71
C PRO A 496 -10.45 13.41 -35.19
N ALA A 497 -11.35 14.25 -34.66
CA ALA A 497 -11.49 14.44 -33.22
C ALA A 497 -11.98 13.16 -32.52
N LEU A 498 -12.87 12.39 -33.17
CA LEU A 498 -13.30 11.09 -32.68
C LEU A 498 -12.16 10.07 -32.70
N ALA A 499 -11.37 10.03 -33.78
CA ALA A 499 -10.19 9.17 -33.87
C ALA A 499 -9.17 9.50 -32.76
N ALA A 500 -8.92 10.79 -32.51
CA ALA A 500 -8.04 11.24 -31.42
C ALA A 500 -8.59 10.85 -30.04
N ALA A 501 -9.92 10.92 -29.83
CA ALA A 501 -10.55 10.46 -28.60
C ALA A 501 -10.42 8.94 -28.41
N ILE A 502 -10.58 8.15 -29.47
CA ILE A 502 -10.39 6.70 -29.44
C ILE A 502 -8.93 6.36 -29.12
N GLU A 503 -7.96 7.04 -29.75
CA GLU A 503 -6.53 6.90 -29.44
C GLU A 503 -6.24 7.23 -27.97
N ALA A 504 -6.79 8.33 -27.47
CA ALA A 504 -6.66 8.70 -26.06
C ALA A 504 -7.25 7.64 -25.13
N ILE A 505 -8.39 7.02 -25.47
CA ILE A 505 -8.97 5.90 -24.72
C ILE A 505 -8.04 4.68 -24.76
N GLN A 506 -7.50 4.35 -25.93
CA GLN A 506 -6.60 3.21 -26.10
C GLN A 506 -5.32 3.39 -25.26
N SER A 507 -4.72 4.56 -25.32
CA SER A 507 -3.53 4.93 -24.53
C SER A 507 -3.84 4.96 -23.03
N PHE A 508 -4.94 5.60 -22.61
CA PHE A 508 -5.32 5.72 -21.20
C PHE A 508 -5.68 4.37 -20.54
N MET A 509 -6.30 3.46 -21.29
CA MET A 509 -6.73 2.16 -20.77
C MET A 509 -5.61 1.11 -20.80
N GLU A 510 -4.53 1.38 -21.54
CA GLU A 510 -3.31 0.54 -21.64
C GLU A 510 -3.60 -0.93 -21.97
N TYR A 511 -4.64 -1.22 -22.76
CA TYR A 511 -5.10 -2.60 -23.00
C TYR A 511 -4.00 -3.51 -23.56
N LYS A 512 -3.15 -3.00 -24.46
CA LYS A 512 -2.02 -3.75 -25.00
C LYS A 512 -1.03 -4.15 -23.91
N GLN A 513 -0.62 -3.21 -23.06
CA GLN A 513 0.32 -3.46 -21.97
C GLN A 513 -0.28 -4.43 -20.93
N LEU A 514 -1.56 -4.25 -20.58
CA LEU A 514 -2.27 -5.15 -19.67
C LEU A 514 -2.42 -6.58 -20.23
N SER A 515 -2.55 -6.75 -21.55
CA SER A 515 -2.53 -8.07 -22.19
C SER A 515 -1.17 -8.72 -22.04
N MET A 516 -0.10 -8.00 -22.42
CA MET A 516 1.27 -8.49 -22.34
C MET A 516 1.67 -8.88 -20.91
N HIS A 517 1.32 -8.05 -19.92
CA HIS A 517 1.58 -8.38 -18.50
C HIS A 517 0.81 -9.63 -18.06
N SER A 518 -0.44 -9.79 -18.49
CA SER A 518 -1.23 -10.99 -18.18
C SER A 518 -0.63 -12.24 -18.84
N GLU A 519 -0.12 -12.14 -20.06
CA GLU A 519 0.59 -13.23 -20.76
C GLU A 519 1.91 -13.60 -20.06
N GLN A 520 2.69 -12.60 -19.65
CA GLN A 520 3.92 -12.82 -18.88
C GLN A 520 3.64 -13.52 -17.56
N MET A 521 2.63 -13.07 -16.81
CA MET A 521 2.19 -13.73 -15.57
C MET A 521 1.80 -15.19 -15.82
N VAL A 522 1.09 -15.49 -16.92
CA VAL A 522 0.78 -16.87 -17.30
C VAL A 522 2.04 -17.70 -17.53
N SER A 523 3.07 -17.14 -18.16
CA SER A 523 4.36 -17.83 -18.37
C SER A 523 5.05 -18.13 -17.04
N GLU A 524 5.22 -17.11 -16.19
CA GLU A 524 5.88 -17.23 -14.88
C GLU A 524 5.14 -18.24 -13.98
N LEU A 525 3.80 -18.23 -13.98
CA LEU A 525 3.00 -19.17 -13.19
C LEU A 525 3.04 -20.61 -13.73
N LYS A 526 3.20 -20.80 -15.05
CA LYS A 526 3.40 -22.15 -15.62
C LYS A 526 4.75 -22.72 -15.22
N GLU A 527 5.81 -21.91 -15.28
CA GLU A 527 7.14 -22.32 -14.81
C GLU A 527 7.10 -22.69 -13.31
N LEU A 528 6.44 -21.87 -12.49
CA LEU A 528 6.24 -22.19 -11.07
C LEU A 528 5.40 -23.45 -10.87
N LYS A 529 4.37 -23.70 -11.69
CA LYS A 529 3.56 -24.91 -11.63
C LYS A 529 4.40 -26.16 -11.91
N ASP A 530 5.26 -26.12 -12.94
CA ASP A 530 6.14 -27.24 -13.30
C ASP A 530 7.19 -27.52 -12.22
N LEU A 531 7.67 -26.46 -11.55
CA LEU A 531 8.53 -26.59 -10.38
C LEU A 531 7.79 -27.18 -9.17
N PHE A 532 6.53 -26.79 -8.97
CA PHE A 532 5.66 -27.32 -7.90
C PHE A 532 5.43 -28.84 -8.02
N GLU A 533 5.39 -29.36 -9.25
CA GLU A 533 5.26 -30.80 -9.52
C GLU A 533 6.51 -31.61 -9.12
N LYS A 534 7.67 -30.96 -9.11
CA LYS A 534 8.96 -31.56 -8.75
C LYS A 534 9.28 -31.46 -7.25
N ALA A 535 8.46 -30.75 -6.47
CA ALA A 535 8.66 -30.56 -5.03
C ALA A 535 8.51 -31.88 -4.26
N LEU A 536 9.58 -32.31 -3.58
CA LEU A 536 9.62 -33.57 -2.82
C LEU A 536 9.65 -33.35 -1.31
N THR A 537 10.03 -32.16 -0.84
CA THR A 537 10.19 -31.83 0.58
C THR A 537 9.31 -30.66 1.05
N PRO A 538 9.04 -30.54 2.37
CA PRO A 538 8.39 -29.37 2.97
C PRO A 538 9.12 -28.04 2.72
N GLU A 539 10.46 -28.05 2.74
CA GLU A 539 11.29 -26.87 2.49
C GLU A 539 11.18 -26.40 1.03
N ASP A 540 11.12 -27.34 0.09
CA ASP A 540 10.84 -27.02 -1.32
C ASP A 540 9.48 -26.31 -1.45
N LEU A 541 8.45 -26.81 -0.74
CA LEU A 541 7.11 -26.22 -0.75
C LEU A 541 7.13 -24.78 -0.23
N GLU A 542 7.79 -24.53 0.89
CA GLU A 542 7.95 -23.19 1.45
C GLU A 542 8.65 -22.25 0.46
N ASN A 543 9.77 -22.68 -0.10
CA ASN A 543 10.52 -21.92 -1.10
C ASN A 543 9.67 -21.60 -2.34
N PHE A 544 8.88 -22.55 -2.84
CA PHE A 544 8.00 -22.32 -3.98
C PHE A 544 6.82 -21.39 -3.65
N LEU A 545 6.25 -21.50 -2.46
CA LEU A 545 5.16 -20.62 -2.04
C LEU A 545 5.64 -19.18 -1.81
N ASN A 546 6.83 -18.99 -1.24
CA ASN A 546 7.46 -17.67 -1.14
C ASN A 546 7.79 -17.09 -2.53
N LYS A 547 8.32 -17.89 -3.46
CA LYS A 547 8.51 -17.47 -4.86
C LYS A 547 7.19 -17.11 -5.54
N THR A 548 6.12 -17.85 -5.27
CA THR A 548 4.78 -17.59 -5.81
C THR A 548 4.21 -16.29 -5.24
N ASP A 549 4.32 -16.06 -3.93
CA ASP A 549 3.94 -14.78 -3.29
C ASP A 549 4.69 -13.61 -3.94
N HIS A 550 6.02 -13.75 -4.09
CA HIS A 550 6.85 -12.73 -4.73
C HIS A 550 6.39 -12.42 -6.17
N VAL A 551 6.13 -13.44 -7.00
CA VAL A 551 5.65 -13.24 -8.38
C VAL A 551 4.27 -12.55 -8.40
N MET A 552 3.34 -12.99 -7.56
CA MET A 552 1.98 -12.43 -7.49
C MET A 552 1.95 -10.97 -7.03
N VAL A 553 2.88 -10.58 -6.16
CA VAL A 553 2.94 -9.22 -5.59
C VAL A 553 3.77 -8.27 -6.46
N ARG A 554 4.81 -8.78 -7.14
CA ARG A 554 5.77 -7.97 -7.92
C ARG A 554 5.07 -7.02 -8.88
N GLU A 555 4.14 -7.52 -9.70
CA GLU A 555 3.45 -6.68 -10.69
C GLU A 555 2.78 -5.47 -10.02
N VAL A 556 2.04 -5.69 -8.94
CA VAL A 556 1.32 -4.61 -8.26
C VAL A 556 2.29 -3.64 -7.57
N GLN A 557 3.41 -4.15 -7.07
CA GLN A 557 4.46 -3.33 -6.48
C GLN A 557 5.15 -2.45 -7.51
N ASP A 558 5.51 -2.98 -8.68
CA ASP A 558 6.15 -2.22 -9.76
C ASP A 558 5.25 -1.05 -10.20
N TRP A 559 3.95 -1.30 -10.37
CA TRP A 559 2.98 -0.25 -10.66
C TRP A 559 2.87 0.77 -9.53
N LEU A 560 2.86 0.34 -8.27
CA LEU A 560 2.80 1.25 -7.12
C LEU A 560 4.03 2.17 -7.08
N GLU A 561 5.21 1.62 -7.35
CA GLU A 561 6.48 2.36 -7.42
C GLU A 561 6.43 3.41 -8.54
N LEU A 562 5.99 3.05 -9.74
CA LEU A 562 5.81 3.98 -10.86
C LEU A 562 4.85 5.13 -10.53
N VAL A 563 3.71 4.81 -9.91
CA VAL A 563 2.72 5.82 -9.50
C VAL A 563 3.30 6.75 -8.44
N SER A 564 4.01 6.21 -7.45
CA SER A 564 4.64 7.01 -6.40
C SER A 564 5.73 7.93 -6.95
N PHE A 565 6.51 7.46 -7.93
CA PHE A 565 7.56 8.24 -8.58
C PHE A 565 6.98 9.37 -9.46
N ALA A 566 5.91 9.09 -10.20
CA ALA A 566 5.20 10.10 -10.99
C ALA A 566 4.54 11.20 -10.12
N GLU A 567 4.24 10.92 -8.85
CA GLU A 567 3.79 11.92 -7.88
C GLU A 567 4.97 12.76 -7.34
N LEU A 568 6.10 12.13 -7.01
CA LEU A 568 7.31 12.83 -6.53
C LEU A 568 7.81 13.86 -7.54
N HIS A 569 7.83 13.51 -8.83
CA HIS A 569 8.21 14.45 -9.91
C HIS A 569 7.24 15.62 -10.11
N LYS A 570 6.03 15.57 -9.55
CA LYS A 570 5.07 16.69 -9.58
C LYS A 570 5.20 17.60 -8.36
N ALA A 571 5.91 17.16 -7.33
CA ALA A 571 6.10 17.87 -6.07
C ALA A 571 7.45 18.62 -5.99
N VAL A 572 8.43 18.19 -6.80
CA VAL A 572 9.67 18.91 -7.12
C VAL A 572 9.42 19.80 -8.33
#